data_AF-A0A7X5ZR97-F1
#
_entry.id   AF-A0A7X5ZR97-F1
#
_cell.length_a   1.000
_cell.length_b   1.000
_cell.length_c   1.000
_cell.angle_alpha   90.00
_cell.angle_beta   90.00
_cell.angle_gamma   90.00
#
_symmetry.space_group_name_H-M   'P 1'
#
loop_
_entity.id
_entity.type
_entity.pdbx_description
1 polymer ?
#
loop_
_entity_poly.entity_id
_entity_poly.type
_entity_poly.pdbx_seq_one_letter_code
_entity_poly.pdbx_strand_id
1 'polypeptide(L)'
;MTTEPPRRIPPVRRGSRDERRDATVRALAAGDQAYCAYCGAPLPPLPPKGGRPSAYCPAGPDRYGSWGARTITCAMLDEHREIWITVYGADQPMTELDVHTLDERLTAAQAVLDPVRAEIAALHNHATGELAAALAARQAAEEQRDHAVANAEAAHTERDHATAEAEQAREQAAHAREQQSAAEKQASEALAERDHALAARDAAHREAEVARADRQRALDQAAAAQQRIAELQDNLAGERATALERLDQLRREEEQAKAELRTTLTEQWEQRLAAQAEQFTRRQHEVQTVADQRITDLTERLTRSTEHYAASLAPLHDQLAALRSEVAERSSAAATAADQLAELRHHLGQLLDTTIDPATDLTTDEGPLRQRLRTLLDTSAAPSGTHKRTLEQAAQDRSVG
;
A
#
# COMPACT_ATOMS: atom_id res chain seq x y z
N MET A 1 150.60 87.48 1.31
CA MET A 1 151.19 86.43 0.45
C MET A 1 150.06 85.69 -0.25
N THR A 2 149.76 86.12 -1.47
CA THR A 2 148.88 85.42 -2.41
C THR A 2 149.58 85.53 -3.74
N THR A 3 150.33 84.48 -4.08
CA THR A 3 151.07 84.33 -5.33
C THR A 3 150.09 84.31 -6.49
N GLU A 4 150.14 85.38 -7.29
CA GLU A 4 149.42 85.56 -8.55
C GLU A 4 149.81 84.44 -9.53
N PRO A 5 148.86 83.64 -10.05
CA PRO A 5 149.17 82.63 -11.06
C PRO A 5 149.52 83.33 -12.39
N PRO A 6 150.50 82.81 -13.17
CA PRO A 6 150.97 83.48 -14.38
C PRO A 6 149.82 83.66 -15.39
N ARG A 7 149.71 84.86 -15.95
CA ARG A 7 148.81 85.18 -17.07
C ARG A 7 149.06 84.20 -18.21
N ARG A 8 148.11 83.27 -18.43
CA ARG A 8 148.17 82.28 -19.51
C ARG A 8 147.70 82.90 -20.80
N ILE A 9 148.65 83.25 -21.66
CA ILE A 9 148.42 83.78 -23.01
C ILE A 9 147.91 82.61 -23.89
N PRO A 10 146.74 82.70 -24.56
CA PRO A 10 146.32 81.67 -25.52
C PRO A 10 147.34 81.62 -26.67
N PRO A 11 147.77 80.43 -27.13
CA PRO A 11 148.82 80.34 -28.14
C PRO A 11 148.39 80.98 -29.47
N VAL A 12 149.36 81.59 -30.14
CA VAL A 12 149.23 82.31 -31.41
C VAL A 12 148.58 81.41 -32.48
N ARG A 13 147.42 81.81 -33.05
CA ARG A 13 146.68 81.06 -34.09
C ARG A 13 147.28 81.19 -35.52
N ARG A 14 148.56 81.54 -35.65
CA ARG A 14 149.25 81.73 -36.94
C ARG A 14 150.41 80.73 -37.05
N GLY A 15 150.58 80.17 -38.25
CA GLY A 15 151.53 79.09 -38.54
C GLY A 15 150.85 77.92 -39.27
N SER A 16 151.62 77.02 -39.87
CA SER A 16 151.11 75.83 -40.57
C SER A 16 150.42 74.85 -39.62
N ARG A 17 149.63 73.89 -40.14
CA ARG A 17 149.01 72.84 -39.31
C ARG A 17 150.02 72.14 -38.40
N ASP A 18 151.19 71.81 -38.93
CA ASP A 18 152.21 71.09 -38.17
C ASP A 18 152.82 71.97 -37.08
N GLU A 19 153.04 73.27 -37.34
CA GLU A 19 153.49 74.22 -36.30
C GLU A 19 152.50 74.32 -35.14
N ARG A 20 151.19 74.39 -35.44
CA ARG A 20 150.13 74.44 -34.41
C ARG A 20 150.04 73.15 -33.62
N ARG A 21 150.16 72.01 -34.29
CA ARG A 21 150.15 70.68 -33.63
C ARG A 21 151.36 70.49 -32.74
N ASP A 22 152.55 70.82 -33.24
CA ASP A 22 153.80 70.67 -32.49
C ASP A 22 153.88 71.59 -31.29
N ALA A 23 153.36 72.82 -31.39
CA ALA A 23 153.25 73.72 -30.25
C ALA A 23 152.32 73.14 -29.16
N THR A 24 151.19 72.57 -29.58
CA THR A 24 150.21 71.95 -28.66
C THR A 24 150.78 70.69 -28.00
N VAL A 25 151.46 69.83 -28.76
CA VAL A 25 152.08 68.59 -28.25
C VAL A 25 153.24 68.90 -27.31
N ARG A 26 154.07 69.91 -27.62
CA ARG A 26 155.13 70.37 -26.72
C ARG A 26 154.58 70.88 -25.39
N ALA A 27 153.49 71.66 -25.42
CA ALA A 27 152.84 72.13 -24.20
C ALA A 27 152.29 70.96 -23.35
N LEU A 28 151.65 69.96 -23.99
CA LEU A 28 151.19 68.75 -23.29
C LEU A 28 152.35 67.97 -22.66
N ALA A 29 153.48 67.83 -23.37
CA ALA A 29 154.65 67.09 -22.89
C ALA A 29 155.39 67.80 -21.75
N ALA A 30 155.38 69.15 -21.74
CA ALA A 30 155.96 69.96 -20.67
C ALA A 30 155.12 69.95 -19.37
N GLY A 31 153.91 69.36 -19.40
CA GLY A 31 152.97 69.38 -18.27
C GLY A 31 152.21 70.70 -18.14
N ASP A 32 152.33 71.60 -19.13
CA ASP A 32 151.61 72.86 -19.19
C ASP A 32 150.17 72.66 -19.69
N GLN A 33 149.29 73.64 -19.43
CA GLN A 33 147.93 73.63 -19.96
C GLN A 33 147.97 73.83 -21.47
N ALA A 34 147.72 72.76 -22.23
CA ALA A 34 147.62 72.82 -23.68
C ALA A 34 146.20 73.15 -24.15
N TYR A 35 146.10 73.62 -25.40
CA TYR A 35 144.85 73.97 -26.07
C TYR A 35 144.78 73.31 -27.44
N CYS A 36 143.60 72.88 -27.86
CA CYS A 36 143.36 72.21 -29.13
C CYS A 36 143.85 73.06 -30.31
N ALA A 37 144.66 72.46 -31.19
CA ALA A 37 145.30 73.12 -32.32
C ALA A 37 144.31 73.75 -33.33
N TYR A 38 143.05 73.28 -33.35
CA TYR A 38 141.99 73.81 -34.22
C TYR A 38 141.07 74.82 -33.51
N CYS A 39 140.31 74.38 -32.50
CA CYS A 39 139.27 75.21 -31.87
C CYS A 39 139.77 76.03 -30.68
N GLY A 40 140.99 75.78 -30.20
CA GLY A 40 141.58 76.50 -29.06
C GLY A 40 141.00 76.15 -27.69
N ALA A 41 140.17 75.11 -27.57
CA ALA A 41 139.65 74.66 -26.27
C ALA A 41 140.74 73.98 -25.42
N PRO A 42 140.74 74.13 -24.08
CA PRO A 42 141.75 73.50 -23.22
C PRO A 42 141.69 71.98 -23.34
N LEU A 43 142.86 71.35 -23.48
CA LEU A 43 142.99 69.90 -23.53
C LEU A 43 143.20 69.34 -22.12
N PRO A 44 142.69 68.12 -21.83
CA PRO A 44 142.95 67.46 -20.56
C PRO A 44 144.45 67.11 -20.43
N PRO A 45 145.02 67.10 -19.20
CA PRO A 45 146.42 66.73 -18.98
C PRO A 45 146.66 65.27 -19.38
N LEU A 46 147.89 64.96 -19.81
CA LEU A 46 148.26 63.60 -20.22
C LEU A 46 148.13 62.62 -19.03
N PRO A 47 147.44 61.48 -19.20
CA PRO A 47 147.35 60.48 -18.14
C PRO A 47 148.73 59.84 -17.89
N PRO A 48 149.09 59.54 -16.63
CA PRO A 48 150.42 59.01 -16.26
C PRO A 48 150.74 57.63 -16.87
N LYS A 49 149.75 56.94 -17.44
CA LYS A 49 149.90 55.67 -18.15
C LYS A 49 149.85 55.87 -19.68
N GLY A 50 150.92 56.43 -20.25
CA GLY A 50 151.40 56.12 -21.60
C GLY A 50 150.47 56.33 -22.82
N GLY A 51 149.66 57.39 -22.87
CA GLY A 51 148.92 57.76 -24.08
C GLY A 51 149.74 58.64 -25.04
N ARG A 52 149.60 58.47 -26.37
CA ARG A 52 150.15 59.43 -27.34
C ARG A 52 149.46 60.80 -27.17
N PRO A 53 150.19 61.92 -27.07
CA PRO A 53 149.58 63.23 -26.99
C PRO A 53 148.78 63.54 -28.26
N SER A 54 147.49 63.87 -28.10
CA SER A 54 146.66 64.39 -29.19
C SER A 54 146.70 65.92 -29.16
N ALA A 55 147.00 66.54 -30.30
CA ALA A 55 146.90 67.99 -30.46
C ALA A 55 145.45 68.52 -30.54
N TYR A 56 144.46 67.63 -30.55
CA TYR A 56 143.05 67.97 -30.80
C TYR A 56 142.11 67.44 -29.71
N CYS A 57 140.96 68.12 -29.58
CA CYS A 57 139.87 67.67 -28.70
C CYS A 57 139.38 66.26 -29.08
N PRO A 58 138.83 65.50 -28.11
CA PRO A 58 138.14 64.25 -28.40
C PRO A 58 136.98 64.48 -29.37
N ALA A 59 136.69 63.47 -30.20
CA ALA A 59 135.56 63.49 -31.12
C ALA A 59 134.24 63.58 -30.35
N GLY A 60 133.39 64.54 -30.70
CA GLY A 60 132.05 64.69 -30.12
C GLY A 60 131.02 64.89 -31.23
N PRO A 61 130.06 63.96 -31.41
CA PRO A 61 129.07 64.06 -32.49
C PRO A 61 128.16 65.28 -32.35
N ASP A 62 127.88 65.71 -31.12
CA ASP A 62 127.01 66.86 -30.85
C ASP A 62 127.64 68.20 -31.26
N ARG A 63 128.97 68.25 -31.44
CA ARG A 63 129.69 69.51 -31.65
C ARG A 63 129.74 69.95 -33.12
N TYR A 64 129.91 69.01 -34.04
CA TYR A 64 130.05 69.28 -35.47
C TYR A 64 129.19 68.35 -36.35
N GLY A 65 128.46 67.40 -35.77
CA GLY A 65 127.70 66.40 -36.50
C GLY A 65 128.57 65.28 -37.09
N SER A 66 127.94 64.48 -37.95
CA SER A 66 128.58 63.40 -38.70
C SER A 66 128.46 63.66 -40.20
N TRP A 67 129.54 63.38 -40.95
CA TRP A 67 129.47 63.31 -42.40
C TRP A 67 129.47 61.85 -42.82
N GLY A 68 128.30 61.35 -43.22
CA GLY A 68 128.08 59.91 -43.44
C GLY A 68 128.31 59.12 -42.14
N ALA A 69 129.13 58.08 -42.19
CA ALA A 69 129.44 57.22 -41.05
C ALA A 69 130.57 57.74 -40.12
N ARG A 70 131.18 58.91 -40.41
CA ARG A 70 132.30 59.45 -39.62
C ARG A 70 131.88 60.69 -38.84
N THR A 71 132.22 60.73 -37.54
CA THR A 71 132.07 61.93 -36.72
C THR A 71 133.08 62.99 -37.13
N ILE A 72 132.62 64.21 -37.37
CA ILE A 72 133.49 65.32 -37.76
C ILE A 72 134.33 65.74 -36.54
N THR A 73 135.65 65.60 -36.63
CA THR A 73 136.58 65.92 -35.53
C THR A 73 137.35 67.21 -35.79
N CYS A 74 137.84 67.86 -34.72
CA CYS A 74 138.72 69.02 -34.85
C CYS A 74 139.98 68.71 -35.68
N ALA A 75 140.46 67.46 -35.66
CA ALA A 75 141.60 67.05 -36.48
C ALA A 75 141.26 67.05 -37.99
N MET A 76 140.07 66.56 -38.35
CA MET A 76 139.57 66.58 -39.73
C MET A 76 139.31 68.01 -40.21
N LEU A 77 138.70 68.85 -39.38
CA LEU A 77 138.43 70.25 -39.74
C LEU A 77 139.72 71.07 -39.90
N ASP A 78 140.75 70.81 -39.08
CA ASP A 78 142.05 71.47 -39.24
C ASP A 78 142.78 71.02 -40.49
N GLU A 79 142.65 69.74 -40.85
CA GLU A 79 143.16 69.20 -42.11
C GLU A 79 142.45 69.80 -43.33
N HIS A 80 141.11 69.86 -43.30
CA HIS A 80 140.35 70.51 -44.36
C HIS A 80 140.66 72.00 -44.46
N ARG A 81 140.89 72.68 -43.32
CA ARG A 81 141.34 74.07 -43.30
C ARG A 81 142.75 74.21 -43.90
N GLU A 82 143.67 73.31 -43.60
CA GLU A 82 145.02 73.34 -44.17
C GLU A 82 144.99 73.10 -45.68
N ILE A 83 144.19 72.13 -46.14
CA ILE A 83 143.94 71.89 -47.57
C ILE A 83 143.35 73.15 -48.20
N TRP A 84 142.37 73.77 -47.56
CA TRP A 84 141.75 75.01 -48.05
C TRP A 84 142.77 76.15 -48.18
N ILE A 85 143.57 76.39 -47.14
CA ILE A 85 144.60 77.44 -47.13
C ILE A 85 145.68 77.14 -48.18
N THR A 86 146.08 75.88 -48.36
CA THR A 86 147.10 75.46 -49.34
C THR A 86 146.60 75.61 -50.77
N VAL A 87 145.34 75.30 -51.04
CA VAL A 87 144.76 75.28 -52.39
C VAL A 87 144.26 76.67 -52.80
N TYR A 88 143.63 77.41 -51.90
CA TYR A 88 142.92 78.66 -52.20
C TYR A 88 143.55 79.91 -51.58
N GLY A 89 144.58 79.75 -50.74
CA GLY A 89 145.24 80.86 -50.04
C GLY A 89 144.58 81.22 -48.72
N ALA A 90 145.35 81.86 -47.82
CA ALA A 90 144.91 82.18 -46.46
C ALA A 90 143.75 83.20 -46.37
N ASP A 91 143.51 83.94 -47.45
CA ASP A 91 142.58 85.08 -47.49
C ASP A 91 141.24 84.79 -48.17
N GLN A 92 140.96 83.55 -48.61
CA GLN A 92 139.68 83.20 -49.25
C GLN A 92 138.60 82.67 -48.27
N PRO A 93 137.39 83.27 -48.22
CA PRO A 93 136.28 82.78 -47.39
C PRO A 93 135.70 81.46 -47.91
N MET A 94 135.33 80.56 -46.99
CA MET A 94 135.06 79.15 -47.28
C MET A 94 133.68 78.86 -47.93
N THR A 95 132.78 79.85 -48.02
CA THR A 95 131.47 79.72 -48.69
C THR A 95 130.89 81.10 -49.04
N GLU A 96 130.80 81.43 -50.33
CA GLU A 96 129.79 82.37 -50.85
C GLU A 96 128.64 81.54 -51.42
N LEU A 97 127.71 81.13 -50.55
CA LEU A 97 126.38 80.75 -51.02
C LEU A 97 125.60 82.05 -51.17
N ASP A 98 125.25 82.40 -52.41
CA ASP A 98 124.31 83.48 -52.66
C ASP A 98 122.90 83.02 -52.25
N VAL A 99 122.57 83.27 -50.98
CA VAL A 99 121.28 82.96 -50.36
C VAL A 99 120.15 83.62 -51.14
N HIS A 100 120.40 84.77 -51.79
CA HIS A 100 119.40 85.48 -52.58
C HIS A 100 119.03 84.70 -53.84
N THR A 101 120.03 84.22 -54.60
CA THR A 101 119.80 83.39 -55.80
C THR A 101 119.08 82.07 -55.46
N LEU A 102 119.35 81.49 -54.29
CA LEU A 102 118.64 80.29 -53.81
C LEU A 102 117.18 80.59 -53.45
N ASP A 103 116.93 81.72 -52.80
CA ASP A 103 115.57 82.15 -52.42
C ASP A 103 114.73 82.52 -53.65
N GLU A 104 115.33 83.19 -54.65
CA GLU A 104 114.69 83.47 -55.94
C GLU A 104 114.32 82.19 -56.68
N ARG A 105 115.23 81.21 -56.75
CA ARG A 105 114.97 79.91 -57.38
C ARG A 105 113.93 79.09 -56.62
N LEU A 106 113.94 79.14 -55.29
CA LEU A 106 112.95 78.46 -54.45
C LEU A 106 111.56 79.09 -54.64
N THR A 107 111.49 80.42 -54.68
CA THR A 107 110.26 81.18 -54.91
C THR A 107 109.71 80.92 -56.31
N ALA A 108 110.56 80.90 -57.34
CA ALA A 108 110.16 80.55 -58.70
C ALA A 108 109.66 79.10 -58.81
N ALA A 109 110.32 78.14 -58.15
CA ALA A 109 109.87 76.75 -58.10
C ALA A 109 108.55 76.59 -57.34
N GLN A 110 108.36 77.33 -56.24
CA GLN A 110 107.10 77.36 -55.50
C GLN A 110 105.97 77.94 -56.35
N ALA A 111 106.19 79.04 -57.06
CA ALA A 111 105.19 79.65 -57.94
C ALA A 111 104.73 78.70 -59.08
N VAL A 112 105.63 77.85 -59.60
CA VAL A 112 105.28 76.82 -60.60
C VAL A 112 104.53 75.63 -59.97
N LEU A 113 104.82 75.30 -58.71
CA LEU A 113 104.19 74.18 -57.99
C LEU A 113 102.89 74.55 -57.28
N ASP A 114 102.63 75.83 -57.00
CA ASP A 114 101.41 76.29 -56.33
C ASP A 114 100.12 75.94 -57.09
N PRO A 115 100.04 76.05 -58.44
CA PRO A 115 98.90 75.54 -59.20
C PRO A 115 98.69 74.04 -59.00
N VAL A 116 99.78 73.25 -58.98
CA VAL A 116 99.70 71.79 -58.76
C VAL A 116 99.24 71.49 -57.33
N ARG A 117 99.70 72.24 -56.33
CA ARG A 117 99.25 72.12 -54.94
C ARG A 117 97.78 72.49 -54.78
N ALA A 118 97.32 73.54 -55.47
CA ALA A 118 95.92 73.95 -55.49
C ALA A 118 95.02 72.87 -56.12
N GLU A 119 95.44 72.27 -57.24
CA GLU A 119 94.72 71.15 -57.87
C GLU A 119 94.70 69.90 -56.97
N ILE A 120 95.82 69.55 -56.32
CA ILE A 120 95.86 68.44 -55.35
C ILE A 120 94.91 68.69 -54.18
N ALA A 121 94.89 69.92 -53.64
CA ALA A 121 93.96 70.28 -52.57
C ALA A 121 92.51 70.25 -53.03
N ALA A 122 92.21 70.72 -54.25
CA ALA A 122 90.88 70.66 -54.84
C ALA A 122 90.42 69.21 -55.05
N LEU A 123 91.27 68.34 -55.61
CA LEU A 123 91.00 66.91 -55.76
C LEU A 123 90.83 66.21 -54.41
N HIS A 124 91.64 66.54 -53.42
CA HIS A 124 91.50 66.00 -52.06
C HIS A 124 90.17 66.42 -51.43
N ASN A 125 89.80 67.71 -51.52
CA ASN A 125 88.53 68.23 -51.01
C ASN A 125 87.33 67.63 -51.74
N HIS A 126 87.45 67.44 -53.06
CA HIS A 126 86.42 66.81 -53.86
C HIS A 126 86.24 65.33 -53.47
N ALA A 127 87.33 64.55 -53.42
CA ALA A 127 87.28 63.14 -53.05
C ALA A 127 86.78 62.93 -51.61
N THR A 128 87.19 63.78 -50.66
CA THR A 128 86.70 63.73 -49.27
C THR A 128 85.23 64.14 -49.19
N GLY A 129 84.80 65.13 -49.96
CA GLY A 129 83.39 65.53 -50.09
C GLY A 129 82.52 64.43 -50.68
N GLU A 130 82.96 63.77 -51.76
CA GLU A 130 82.25 62.64 -52.37
C GLU A 130 82.20 61.43 -51.44
N LEU A 131 83.30 61.11 -50.74
CA LEU A 131 83.33 60.04 -49.74
C LEU A 131 82.35 60.34 -48.59
N ALA A 132 82.35 61.57 -48.06
CA ALA A 132 81.43 61.98 -47.01
C ALA A 132 79.96 61.92 -47.47
N ALA A 133 79.67 62.37 -48.69
CA ALA A 133 78.34 62.29 -49.28
C ALA A 133 77.89 60.83 -49.51
N ALA A 134 78.79 59.97 -49.99
CA ALA A 134 78.51 58.55 -50.19
C ALA A 134 78.28 57.80 -48.87
N LEU A 135 79.05 58.13 -47.82
CA LEU A 135 78.84 57.59 -46.48
C LEU A 135 77.51 58.05 -45.88
N ALA A 136 77.17 59.34 -46.02
CA ALA A 136 75.88 59.87 -45.57
C ALA A 136 74.70 59.23 -46.33
N ALA A 137 74.82 59.06 -47.65
CA ALA A 137 73.79 58.38 -48.45
C ALA A 137 73.64 56.91 -48.07
N ARG A 138 74.75 56.21 -47.78
CA ARG A 138 74.72 54.83 -47.29
C ARG A 138 74.04 54.74 -45.92
N GLN A 139 74.37 55.62 -44.99
CA GLN A 139 73.75 55.66 -43.66
C GLN A 139 72.24 55.91 -43.78
N ALA A 140 71.81 56.87 -44.59
CA ALA A 140 70.39 57.12 -44.83
C ALA A 140 69.67 55.92 -45.46
N ALA A 141 70.33 55.19 -46.36
CA ALA A 141 69.78 53.96 -46.96
C ALA A 141 69.70 52.80 -45.95
N GLU A 142 70.68 52.66 -45.06
CA GLU A 142 70.67 51.68 -43.96
C GLU A 142 69.54 52.00 -42.97
N GLU A 143 69.36 53.27 -42.59
CA GLU A 143 68.24 53.73 -41.73
C GLU A 143 66.88 53.46 -42.39
N GLN A 144 66.73 53.75 -43.69
CA GLN A 144 65.50 53.45 -44.43
C GLN A 144 65.21 51.96 -44.51
N ARG A 145 66.24 51.12 -44.71
CA ARG A 145 66.12 49.67 -44.71
C ARG A 145 65.68 49.18 -43.34
N ASP A 146 66.31 49.65 -42.27
CA ASP A 146 66.01 49.23 -40.91
C ASP A 146 64.58 49.66 -40.50
N HIS A 147 64.14 50.84 -40.91
CA HIS A 147 62.74 51.26 -40.79
C HIS A 147 61.77 50.39 -41.59
N ALA A 148 62.11 50.01 -42.83
CA ALA A 148 61.28 49.15 -43.65
C ALA A 148 61.16 47.73 -43.04
N VAL A 149 62.24 47.19 -42.49
CA VAL A 149 62.25 45.91 -41.77
C VAL A 149 61.36 46.00 -40.53
N ALA A 150 61.54 47.02 -39.69
CA ALA A 150 60.72 47.22 -38.49
C ALA A 150 59.21 47.35 -38.82
N ASN A 151 58.87 48.07 -39.89
CA ASN A 151 57.47 48.18 -40.34
C ASN A 151 56.92 46.85 -40.88
N ALA A 152 57.72 46.07 -41.58
CA ALA A 152 57.32 44.75 -42.06
C ALA A 152 57.09 43.76 -40.90
N GLU A 153 57.96 43.78 -39.89
CA GLU A 153 57.79 43.00 -38.66
C GLU A 153 56.51 43.41 -37.92
N ALA A 154 56.26 44.71 -37.75
CA ALA A 154 55.02 45.21 -37.15
C ALA A 154 53.77 44.73 -37.93
N ALA A 155 53.78 44.86 -39.25
CA ALA A 155 52.67 44.39 -40.10
C ALA A 155 52.46 42.87 -40.01
N HIS A 156 53.54 42.09 -39.90
CA HIS A 156 53.44 40.65 -39.66
C HIS A 156 52.80 40.34 -38.30
N THR A 157 53.22 41.02 -37.23
CA THR A 157 52.61 40.83 -35.91
C THR A 157 51.14 41.21 -35.87
N GLU A 158 50.74 42.29 -36.55
CA GLU A 158 49.34 42.72 -36.64
C GLU A 158 48.49 41.73 -37.43
N ARG A 159 49.02 41.22 -38.56
CA ARG A 159 48.35 40.17 -39.33
C ARG A 159 48.16 38.91 -38.51
N ASP A 160 49.21 38.46 -37.82
CA ASP A 160 49.17 37.23 -37.02
C ASP A 160 48.18 37.38 -35.85
N HIS A 161 48.11 38.56 -35.23
CA HIS A 161 47.09 38.91 -34.24
C HIS A 161 45.67 38.87 -34.83
N ALA A 162 45.44 39.53 -35.97
CA ALA A 162 44.14 39.54 -36.64
C ALA A 162 43.70 38.12 -37.06
N THR A 163 44.63 37.25 -37.48
CA THR A 163 44.31 35.85 -37.77
C THR A 163 43.91 35.07 -36.53
N ALA A 164 44.61 35.27 -35.41
CA ALA A 164 44.28 34.62 -34.14
C ALA A 164 42.90 35.06 -33.61
N GLU A 165 42.59 36.36 -33.69
CA GLU A 165 41.26 36.88 -33.33
C GLU A 165 40.15 36.32 -34.23
N ALA A 166 40.42 36.20 -35.54
CA ALA A 166 39.46 35.62 -36.47
C ALA A 166 39.21 34.12 -36.21
N GLU A 167 40.25 33.36 -35.84
CA GLU A 167 40.12 31.95 -35.43
C GLU A 167 39.29 31.83 -34.14
N GLN A 168 39.62 32.63 -33.12
CA GLN A 168 38.88 32.65 -31.87
C GLN A 168 37.40 33.02 -32.08
N ALA A 169 37.10 34.01 -32.94
CA ALA A 169 35.74 34.38 -33.28
C ALA A 169 34.97 33.25 -33.99
N ARG A 170 35.64 32.47 -34.86
CA ARG A 170 35.04 31.29 -35.51
C ARG A 170 34.75 30.18 -34.51
N GLU A 171 35.65 29.91 -33.58
CA GLU A 171 35.45 28.92 -32.51
C GLU A 171 34.28 29.31 -31.60
N GLN A 172 34.22 30.58 -31.19
CA GLN A 172 33.10 31.10 -30.39
C GLN A 172 31.77 31.00 -31.14
N ALA A 173 31.74 31.34 -32.44
CA ALA A 173 30.55 31.21 -33.26
C ALA A 173 30.12 29.74 -33.45
N ALA A 174 31.08 28.82 -33.60
CA ALA A 174 30.78 27.38 -33.68
C ALA A 174 30.17 26.87 -32.37
N HIS A 175 30.78 27.20 -31.23
CA HIS A 175 30.27 26.82 -29.91
C HIS A 175 28.88 27.43 -29.63
N ALA A 176 28.66 28.69 -30.01
CA ALA A 176 27.34 29.33 -29.88
C ALA A 176 26.26 28.61 -30.71
N ARG A 177 26.58 28.16 -31.93
CA ARG A 177 25.66 27.37 -32.76
C ARG A 177 25.38 26.00 -32.16
N GLU A 178 26.39 25.33 -31.62
CA GLU A 178 26.22 24.05 -30.93
C GLU A 178 25.28 24.20 -29.71
N GLN A 179 25.52 25.21 -28.88
CA GLN A 179 24.65 25.55 -27.75
C GLN A 179 23.22 25.87 -28.17
N GLN A 180 23.04 26.68 -29.22
CA GLN A 180 21.72 26.97 -29.76
C GLN A 180 21.02 25.68 -30.24
N SER A 181 21.72 24.82 -30.98
CA SER A 181 21.15 23.55 -31.46
C SER A 181 20.77 22.62 -30.31
N ALA A 182 21.56 22.60 -29.23
CA ALA A 182 21.27 21.82 -28.04
C ALA A 182 20.04 22.38 -27.29
N ALA A 183 19.93 23.70 -27.17
CA ALA A 183 18.78 24.36 -26.57
C ALA A 183 17.50 24.15 -27.40
N GLU A 184 17.58 24.21 -28.72
CA GLU A 184 16.45 23.91 -29.62
C GLU A 184 15.98 22.46 -29.49
N LYS A 185 16.91 21.50 -29.41
CA LYS A 185 16.58 20.09 -29.14
C LYS A 185 15.87 19.92 -27.80
N GLN A 186 16.43 20.48 -26.73
CA GLN A 186 15.82 20.43 -25.39
C GLN A 186 14.43 21.07 -25.38
N ALA A 187 14.25 22.21 -26.05
CA ALA A 187 12.94 22.85 -26.18
C ALA A 187 11.94 21.96 -26.95
N SER A 188 12.38 21.30 -28.02
CA SER A 188 11.54 20.37 -28.77
C SER A 188 11.14 19.13 -27.96
N GLU A 189 12.07 18.57 -27.18
CA GLU A 189 11.82 17.45 -26.26
C GLU A 189 10.83 17.85 -25.18
N ALA A 190 11.01 19.02 -24.55
CA ALA A 190 10.10 19.54 -23.54
C ALA A 190 8.68 19.79 -24.08
N LEU A 191 8.55 20.26 -25.33
CA LEU A 191 7.25 20.40 -26.00
C LEU A 191 6.59 19.04 -26.26
N ALA A 192 7.36 18.05 -26.73
CA ALA A 192 6.86 16.69 -26.95
C ALA A 192 6.41 16.03 -25.64
N GLU A 193 7.18 16.18 -24.55
CA GLU A 193 6.81 15.70 -23.22
C GLU A 193 5.54 16.37 -22.69
N ARG A 194 5.41 17.69 -22.87
CA ARG A 194 4.18 18.43 -22.51
C ARG A 194 2.98 17.89 -23.26
N ASP A 195 3.09 17.70 -24.58
CA ASP A 195 1.98 17.24 -25.41
C ASP A 195 1.59 15.79 -25.06
N HIS A 196 2.57 14.93 -24.77
CA HIS A 196 2.32 13.59 -24.25
C HIS A 196 1.61 13.63 -22.88
N ALA A 197 2.04 14.50 -21.97
CA ALA A 197 1.40 14.66 -20.66
C ALA A 197 -0.05 15.15 -20.76
N LEU A 198 -0.34 16.08 -21.69
CA LEU A 198 -1.70 16.54 -21.97
C LEU A 198 -2.56 15.41 -22.54
N ALA A 199 -2.07 14.66 -23.52
CA ALA A 199 -2.78 13.52 -24.10
C ALA A 199 -3.08 12.43 -23.05
N ALA A 200 -2.12 12.13 -22.16
CA ALA A 200 -2.30 11.19 -21.06
C ALA A 200 -3.36 11.67 -20.06
N ARG A 201 -3.35 12.96 -19.71
CA ARG A 201 -4.37 13.58 -18.84
C ARG A 201 -5.76 13.48 -19.47
N ASP A 202 -5.89 13.78 -20.75
CA ASP A 202 -7.18 13.73 -21.45
C ASP A 202 -7.69 12.28 -21.62
N ALA A 203 -6.79 11.31 -21.78
CA ALA A 203 -7.14 9.89 -21.74
C ALA A 203 -7.66 9.48 -20.35
N ALA A 204 -6.93 9.82 -19.28
CA ALA A 204 -7.34 9.55 -17.90
C ALA A 204 -8.69 10.21 -17.55
N HIS A 205 -8.94 11.42 -18.04
CA HIS A 205 -10.22 12.10 -17.82
C HIS A 205 -11.37 11.38 -18.54
N ARG A 206 -11.16 10.87 -19.76
CA ARG A 206 -12.16 10.06 -20.48
C ARG A 206 -12.46 8.75 -19.76
N GLU A 207 -11.42 8.05 -19.28
CA GLU A 207 -11.58 6.83 -18.49
C GLU A 207 -12.36 7.09 -17.19
N ALA A 208 -12.08 8.21 -16.51
CA ALA A 208 -12.81 8.61 -15.31
C ALA A 208 -14.30 8.89 -15.60
N GLU A 209 -14.62 9.55 -16.70
CA GLU A 209 -16.03 9.78 -17.11
C GLU A 209 -16.74 8.46 -17.47
N VAL A 210 -16.07 7.55 -18.17
CA VAL A 210 -16.61 6.20 -18.45
C VAL A 210 -16.87 5.46 -17.14
N ALA A 211 -15.92 5.46 -16.20
CA ALA A 211 -16.08 4.82 -14.90
C ALA A 211 -17.22 5.43 -14.06
N ARG A 212 -17.43 6.76 -14.14
CA ARG A 212 -18.58 7.44 -13.50
C ARG A 212 -19.90 7.02 -14.13
N ALA A 213 -19.98 6.98 -15.47
CA ALA A 213 -21.16 6.52 -16.18
C ALA A 213 -21.48 5.05 -15.87
N ASP A 214 -20.47 4.19 -15.81
CA ASP A 214 -20.61 2.77 -15.44
C ASP A 214 -21.13 2.61 -14.00
N ARG A 215 -20.57 3.39 -13.06
CA ARG A 215 -21.05 3.43 -11.68
C ARG A 215 -22.50 3.88 -11.61
N GLN A 216 -22.90 4.91 -12.35
CA GLN A 216 -24.29 5.37 -12.37
C GLN A 216 -25.21 4.29 -12.93
N ARG A 217 -24.85 3.65 -14.05
CA ARG A 217 -25.60 2.53 -14.62
C ARG A 217 -25.75 1.37 -13.63
N ALA A 218 -24.70 1.03 -12.88
CA ALA A 218 -24.75 -0.01 -11.86
C ALA A 218 -25.68 0.37 -10.70
N LEU A 219 -25.68 1.63 -10.26
CA LEU A 219 -26.60 2.13 -9.24
C LEU A 219 -28.05 2.10 -9.72
N ASP A 220 -28.32 2.52 -10.96
CA ASP A 220 -29.65 2.48 -11.56
C ASP A 220 -30.17 1.03 -11.68
N GLN A 221 -29.29 0.09 -12.07
CA GLN A 221 -29.62 -1.34 -12.10
C GLN A 221 -29.91 -1.91 -10.70
N ALA A 222 -29.12 -1.52 -9.70
CA ALA A 222 -29.34 -1.94 -8.32
C ALA A 222 -30.67 -1.38 -7.77
N ALA A 223 -30.98 -0.12 -8.04
CA ALA A 223 -32.25 0.51 -7.67
C ALA A 223 -33.44 -0.20 -8.35
N ALA A 224 -33.34 -0.48 -9.65
CA ALA A 224 -34.36 -1.23 -10.38
C ALA A 224 -34.54 -2.66 -9.84
N ALA A 225 -33.46 -3.33 -9.45
CA ALA A 225 -33.53 -4.64 -8.82
C ALA A 225 -34.22 -4.59 -7.44
N GLN A 226 -33.90 -3.59 -6.61
CA GLN A 226 -34.57 -3.37 -5.32
C GLN A 226 -36.06 -3.10 -5.49
N GLN A 227 -36.44 -2.30 -6.49
CA GLN A 227 -37.84 -2.04 -6.80
C GLN A 227 -38.58 -3.33 -7.21
N ARG A 228 -37.98 -4.17 -8.06
CA ARG A 228 -38.55 -5.48 -8.41
C ARG A 228 -38.69 -6.42 -7.21
N ILE A 229 -37.71 -6.40 -6.30
CA ILE A 229 -37.79 -7.19 -5.06
C ILE A 229 -38.97 -6.71 -4.20
N ALA A 230 -39.15 -5.39 -4.05
CA ALA A 230 -40.28 -4.83 -3.33
C ALA A 230 -41.62 -5.22 -3.98
N GLU A 231 -41.74 -5.09 -5.30
CA GLU A 231 -42.94 -5.51 -6.06
C GLU A 231 -43.23 -7.02 -5.87
N LEU A 232 -42.20 -7.88 -5.88
CA LEU A 232 -42.37 -9.31 -5.63
C LEU A 232 -42.77 -9.60 -4.18
N GLN A 233 -42.24 -8.85 -3.20
CA GLN A 233 -42.62 -8.98 -1.79
C GLN A 233 -44.08 -8.58 -1.57
N ASP A 234 -44.53 -7.49 -2.21
CA ASP A 234 -45.92 -7.03 -2.15
C ASP A 234 -46.86 -8.05 -2.80
N ASN A 235 -46.49 -8.57 -3.98
CA ASN A 235 -47.26 -9.62 -4.65
C ASN A 235 -47.35 -10.90 -3.79
N LEU A 236 -46.23 -11.35 -3.20
CA LEU A 236 -46.20 -12.50 -2.31
C LEU A 236 -47.05 -12.27 -1.05
N ALA A 237 -47.02 -11.07 -0.47
CA ALA A 237 -47.86 -10.70 0.66
C ALA A 237 -49.35 -10.73 0.28
N GLY A 238 -49.71 -10.21 -0.90
CA GLY A 238 -51.06 -10.27 -1.46
C GLY A 238 -51.55 -11.70 -1.72
N GLU A 239 -50.70 -12.56 -2.29
CA GLU A 239 -51.01 -13.99 -2.49
C GLU A 239 -51.20 -14.71 -1.16
N ARG A 240 -50.34 -14.44 -0.16
CA ARG A 240 -50.48 -15.00 1.20
C ARG A 240 -51.78 -14.56 1.85
N ALA A 241 -52.15 -13.29 1.77
CA ALA A 241 -53.42 -12.79 2.29
C ALA A 241 -54.60 -13.49 1.62
N THR A 242 -54.60 -13.57 0.29
CA THR A 242 -55.64 -14.25 -0.49
C THR A 242 -55.73 -15.74 -0.14
N ALA A 243 -54.60 -16.42 0.05
CA ALA A 243 -54.56 -17.83 0.44
C ALA A 243 -55.10 -18.05 1.86
N LEU A 244 -54.77 -17.16 2.81
CA LEU A 244 -55.31 -17.20 4.17
C LEU A 244 -56.83 -16.95 4.18
N GLU A 245 -57.31 -15.97 3.41
CA GLU A 245 -58.75 -15.71 3.25
C GLU A 245 -59.49 -16.94 2.69
N ARG A 246 -58.93 -17.59 1.66
CA ARG A 246 -59.49 -18.84 1.12
C ARG A 246 -59.49 -19.97 2.14
N LEU A 247 -58.43 -20.10 2.93
CA LEU A 247 -58.34 -21.14 3.96
C LEU A 247 -59.37 -20.89 5.08
N ASP A 248 -59.54 -19.65 5.52
CA ASP A 248 -60.55 -19.29 6.51
C ASP A 248 -61.98 -19.45 5.97
N GLN A 249 -62.20 -19.17 4.68
CA GLN A 249 -63.47 -19.49 4.01
C GLN A 249 -63.74 -21.00 4.03
N LEU A 250 -62.77 -21.81 3.61
CA LEU A 250 -62.91 -23.28 3.62
C LEU A 250 -63.14 -23.84 5.03
N ARG A 251 -62.51 -23.26 6.07
CA ARG A 251 -62.77 -23.65 7.47
C ARG A 251 -64.21 -23.33 7.89
N ARG A 252 -64.73 -22.16 7.52
CA ARG A 252 -66.14 -21.80 7.80
C ARG A 252 -67.10 -22.73 7.07
N GLU A 253 -66.83 -23.04 5.81
CA GLU A 253 -67.62 -24.00 5.03
C GLU A 253 -67.58 -25.41 5.64
N GLU A 254 -66.41 -25.87 6.13
CA GLU A 254 -66.27 -27.14 6.84
C GLU A 254 -67.05 -27.15 8.17
N GLU A 255 -66.98 -26.08 8.96
CA GLU A 255 -67.72 -25.94 10.21
C GLU A 255 -69.23 -25.92 9.98
N GLN A 256 -69.69 -25.20 8.95
CA GLN A 256 -71.09 -25.19 8.52
C GLN A 256 -71.54 -26.59 8.09
N ALA A 257 -70.79 -27.27 7.22
CA ALA A 257 -71.11 -28.63 6.79
C ALA A 257 -71.13 -29.63 7.96
N LYS A 258 -70.23 -29.50 8.94
CA LYS A 258 -70.26 -30.31 10.17
C LYS A 258 -71.46 -30.02 11.05
N ALA A 259 -71.85 -28.75 11.17
CA ALA A 259 -73.04 -28.35 11.92
C ALA A 259 -74.31 -28.90 11.26
N GLU A 260 -74.44 -28.75 9.93
CA GLU A 260 -75.53 -29.31 9.13
C GLU A 260 -75.58 -30.84 9.21
N LEU A 261 -74.43 -31.51 9.16
CA LEU A 261 -74.37 -32.97 9.32
C LEU A 261 -74.81 -33.39 10.74
N ARG A 262 -74.40 -32.65 11.77
CA ARG A 262 -74.83 -32.92 13.16
C ARG A 262 -76.32 -32.69 13.33
N THR A 263 -76.89 -31.60 12.82
CA THR A 263 -78.32 -31.33 12.92
C THR A 263 -79.11 -32.40 12.18
N THR A 264 -78.76 -32.71 10.93
CA THR A 264 -79.45 -33.75 10.14
C THR A 264 -79.35 -35.14 10.77
N LEU A 265 -78.20 -35.54 11.32
CA LEU A 265 -78.09 -36.80 12.05
C LEU A 265 -78.92 -36.78 13.34
N THR A 266 -78.92 -35.68 14.08
CA THR A 266 -79.72 -35.54 15.31
C THR A 266 -81.20 -35.65 15.00
N GLU A 267 -81.68 -34.92 13.98
CA GLU A 267 -83.06 -34.99 13.49
C GLU A 267 -83.42 -36.42 13.05
N GLN A 268 -82.55 -37.11 12.32
CA GLN A 268 -82.78 -38.51 11.92
C GLN A 268 -82.83 -39.46 13.12
N TRP A 269 -81.98 -39.26 14.13
CA TRP A 269 -81.99 -40.05 15.38
C TRP A 269 -83.24 -39.79 16.21
N GLU A 270 -83.65 -38.54 16.37
CA GLU A 270 -84.89 -38.14 17.06
C GLU A 270 -86.12 -38.72 16.36
N GLN A 271 -86.18 -38.66 15.02
CA GLN A 271 -87.26 -39.28 14.25
C GLN A 271 -87.31 -40.80 14.45
N ARG A 272 -86.16 -41.49 14.47
CA ARG A 272 -86.10 -42.94 14.75
C ARG A 272 -86.55 -43.27 16.16
N LEU A 273 -86.12 -42.49 17.16
CA LEU A 273 -86.53 -42.67 18.56
C LEU A 273 -88.03 -42.43 18.73
N ALA A 274 -88.58 -41.38 18.11
CA ALA A 274 -90.01 -41.11 18.12
C ALA A 274 -90.82 -42.26 17.48
N ALA A 275 -90.38 -42.75 16.32
CA ALA A 275 -91.02 -43.90 15.66
C ALA A 275 -90.95 -45.19 16.50
N GLN A 276 -89.82 -45.44 17.17
CA GLN A 276 -89.68 -46.58 18.08
C GLN A 276 -90.58 -46.43 19.31
N ALA A 277 -90.64 -45.24 19.92
CA ALA A 277 -91.53 -44.95 21.04
C ALA A 277 -93.01 -45.14 20.66
N GLU A 278 -93.41 -44.71 19.46
CA GLU A 278 -94.76 -44.93 18.93
C GLU A 278 -95.05 -46.43 18.73
N GLN A 279 -94.09 -47.20 18.19
CA GLN A 279 -94.21 -48.66 18.07
C GLN A 279 -94.34 -49.35 19.43
N PHE A 280 -93.55 -48.95 20.44
CA PHE A 280 -93.66 -49.49 21.80
C PHE A 280 -95.02 -49.15 22.42
N THR A 281 -95.50 -47.92 22.24
CA THR A 281 -96.81 -47.48 22.73
C THR A 281 -97.94 -48.30 22.10
N ARG A 282 -97.89 -48.54 20.78
CA ARG A 282 -98.86 -49.41 20.08
C ARG A 282 -98.84 -50.84 20.62
N ARG A 283 -97.66 -51.45 20.74
CA ARG A 283 -97.51 -52.80 21.33
C ARG A 283 -98.04 -52.87 22.76
N GLN A 284 -97.76 -51.86 23.57
CA GLN A 284 -98.28 -51.79 24.94
C GLN A 284 -99.81 -51.75 24.93
N HIS A 285 -100.41 -50.94 24.06
CA HIS A 285 -101.86 -50.83 23.95
C HIS A 285 -102.51 -52.12 23.44
N GLU A 286 -101.89 -52.81 22.47
CA GLU A 286 -102.31 -54.13 21.99
C GLU A 286 -102.25 -55.18 23.11
N VAL A 287 -101.16 -55.23 23.87
CA VAL A 287 -101.03 -56.16 25.01
C VAL A 287 -102.05 -55.84 26.10
N GLN A 288 -102.30 -54.56 26.39
CA GLN A 288 -103.33 -54.13 27.33
C GLN A 288 -104.72 -54.56 26.87
N THR A 289 -105.09 -54.30 25.62
CA THR A 289 -106.40 -54.71 25.08
C THR A 289 -106.57 -56.23 25.09
N VAL A 290 -105.54 -57.01 24.76
CA VAL A 290 -105.57 -58.47 24.85
C VAL A 290 -105.71 -58.93 26.31
N ALA A 291 -105.01 -58.27 27.25
CA ALA A 291 -105.14 -58.57 28.67
C ALA A 291 -106.54 -58.26 29.19
N ASP A 292 -107.12 -57.10 28.83
CA ASP A 292 -108.47 -56.68 29.23
C ASP A 292 -109.54 -57.61 28.64
N GLN A 293 -109.40 -58.02 27.38
CA GLN A 293 -110.26 -59.04 26.78
C GLN A 293 -110.17 -60.37 27.55
N ARG A 294 -108.96 -60.80 27.91
CA ARG A 294 -108.75 -62.03 28.68
C ARG A 294 -109.32 -61.93 30.09
N ILE A 295 -109.23 -60.78 30.75
CA ILE A 295 -109.88 -60.52 32.04
C ILE A 295 -111.40 -60.61 31.89
N THR A 296 -111.95 -60.01 30.84
CA THR A 296 -113.40 -60.04 30.56
C THR A 296 -113.88 -61.49 30.33
N ASP A 297 -113.20 -62.25 29.47
CA ASP A 297 -113.48 -63.66 29.20
C ASP A 297 -113.40 -64.53 30.46
N LEU A 298 -112.36 -64.33 31.29
CA LEU A 298 -112.20 -65.07 32.54
C LEU A 298 -113.30 -64.71 33.55
N THR A 299 -113.68 -63.44 33.62
CA THR A 299 -114.77 -62.97 34.48
C THR A 299 -116.10 -63.58 34.04
N GLU A 300 -116.36 -63.64 32.74
CA GLU A 300 -117.59 -64.23 32.18
C GLU A 300 -117.65 -65.76 32.37
N ARG A 301 -116.50 -66.45 32.24
CA ARG A 301 -116.40 -67.88 32.57
C ARG A 301 -116.64 -68.11 34.06
N LEU A 302 -116.14 -67.23 34.92
CA LEU A 302 -116.33 -67.32 36.36
C LEU A 302 -117.81 -67.18 36.71
N THR A 303 -118.51 -66.17 36.17
CA THR A 303 -119.95 -65.97 36.38
C THR A 303 -120.78 -67.16 35.86
N ARG A 304 -120.53 -67.65 34.65
CA ARG A 304 -121.20 -68.87 34.14
C ARG A 304 -120.96 -70.08 35.03
N SER A 305 -119.74 -70.26 35.53
CA SER A 305 -119.44 -71.38 36.43
C SER A 305 -120.20 -71.24 37.76
N THR A 306 -120.30 -70.03 38.31
CA THR A 306 -121.04 -69.79 39.56
C THR A 306 -122.55 -69.96 39.38
N GLU A 307 -123.11 -69.56 38.23
CA GLU A 307 -124.51 -69.81 37.89
C GLU A 307 -124.79 -71.31 37.73
N HIS A 308 -123.91 -72.04 37.05
CA HIS A 308 -124.02 -73.49 36.91
C HIS A 308 -123.89 -74.22 38.25
N TYR A 309 -122.98 -73.75 39.11
CA TYR A 309 -122.81 -74.27 40.47
C TYR A 309 -124.07 -74.00 41.32
N ALA A 310 -124.65 -72.80 41.25
CA ALA A 310 -125.89 -72.47 41.93
C ALA A 310 -127.09 -73.29 41.41
N ALA A 311 -127.19 -73.49 40.09
CA ALA A 311 -128.25 -74.28 39.47
C ALA A 311 -128.16 -75.79 39.81
N SER A 312 -126.96 -76.32 40.03
CA SER A 312 -126.76 -77.71 40.46
C SER A 312 -126.96 -77.93 41.97
N LEU A 313 -126.77 -76.90 42.80
CA LEU A 313 -127.00 -76.98 44.25
C LEU A 313 -128.49 -76.90 44.63
N ALA A 314 -129.30 -76.15 43.88
CA ALA A 314 -130.73 -75.97 44.15
C ALA A 314 -131.51 -77.31 44.27
N PRO A 315 -131.43 -78.25 43.30
CA PRO A 315 -132.17 -79.51 43.40
C PRO A 315 -131.64 -80.42 44.51
N LEU A 316 -130.36 -80.31 44.88
CA LEU A 316 -129.80 -81.05 46.02
C LEU A 316 -130.33 -80.51 47.36
N HIS A 317 -130.54 -79.19 47.49
CA HIS A 317 -131.17 -78.61 48.66
C HIS A 317 -132.66 -78.98 48.77
N ASP A 318 -133.39 -79.01 47.66
CA ASP A 318 -134.79 -79.45 47.62
C ASP A 318 -134.93 -80.93 47.99
N GLN A 319 -134.04 -81.80 47.49
CA GLN A 319 -133.99 -83.22 47.85
C GLN A 319 -133.68 -83.43 49.34
N LEU A 320 -132.81 -82.62 49.93
CA LEU A 320 -132.44 -82.69 51.34
C LEU A 320 -133.58 -82.19 52.25
N ALA A 321 -134.34 -81.19 51.81
CA ALA A 321 -135.55 -80.72 52.48
C ALA A 321 -136.68 -81.78 52.46
N ALA A 322 -136.89 -82.44 51.32
CA ALA A 322 -137.86 -83.53 51.18
C ALA A 322 -137.50 -84.74 52.08
N LEU A 323 -136.24 -85.17 52.08
CA LEU A 323 -135.78 -86.26 52.95
C LEU A 323 -135.93 -85.93 54.44
N ARG A 324 -135.75 -84.66 54.83
CA ARG A 324 -135.97 -84.22 56.23
C ARG A 324 -137.44 -84.27 56.62
N SER A 325 -138.38 -83.93 55.73
CA SER A 325 -139.81 -84.04 56.05
C SER A 325 -140.25 -85.50 56.13
N GLU A 326 -139.74 -86.37 55.26
CA GLU A 326 -140.06 -87.80 55.25
C GLU A 326 -139.58 -88.51 56.52
N VAL A 327 -138.41 -88.13 57.04
CA VAL A 327 -137.89 -88.63 58.34
C VAL A 327 -138.73 -88.09 59.52
N ALA A 328 -139.20 -86.85 59.47
CA ALA A 328 -140.07 -86.27 60.49
C ALA A 328 -141.45 -86.97 60.53
N GLU A 329 -142.02 -87.30 59.37
CA GLU A 329 -143.26 -88.07 59.28
C GLU A 329 -143.10 -89.49 59.83
N ARG A 330 -142.04 -90.21 59.43
CA ARG A 330 -141.81 -91.59 59.91
C ARG A 330 -141.49 -91.66 61.40
N SER A 331 -140.79 -90.66 61.95
CA SER A 331 -140.50 -90.60 63.39
C SER A 331 -141.73 -90.25 64.22
N SER A 332 -142.61 -89.37 63.73
CA SER A 332 -143.87 -89.08 64.44
C SER A 332 -144.86 -90.25 64.41
N ALA A 333 -144.94 -91.00 63.30
CA ALA A 333 -145.73 -92.24 63.20
C ALA A 333 -145.18 -93.36 64.11
N ALA A 334 -143.86 -93.47 64.24
CA ALA A 334 -143.22 -94.43 65.14
C ALA A 334 -143.46 -94.09 66.62
N ALA A 335 -143.49 -92.80 66.97
CA ALA A 335 -143.81 -92.35 68.33
C ALA A 335 -145.27 -92.65 68.72
N THR A 336 -146.24 -92.40 67.83
CA THR A 336 -147.65 -92.73 68.10
C THR A 336 -147.89 -94.24 68.25
N ALA A 337 -147.19 -95.07 67.47
CA ALA A 337 -147.28 -96.53 67.60
C ALA A 337 -146.66 -97.05 68.91
N ALA A 338 -145.59 -96.40 69.39
CA ALA A 338 -144.95 -96.74 70.67
C ALA A 338 -145.84 -96.37 71.87
N ASP A 339 -146.50 -95.22 71.84
CA ASP A 339 -147.40 -94.77 72.91
C ASP A 339 -148.65 -95.68 73.02
N GLN A 340 -149.23 -96.09 71.88
CA GLN A 340 -150.36 -97.04 71.86
C GLN A 340 -149.99 -98.42 72.44
N LEU A 341 -148.76 -98.87 72.22
CA LEU A 341 -148.24 -100.12 72.77
C LEU A 341 -147.99 -100.04 74.29
N ALA A 342 -147.57 -98.87 74.79
CA ALA A 342 -147.38 -98.62 76.22
C ALA A 342 -148.73 -98.57 76.96
N GLU A 343 -149.75 -97.95 76.35
CA GLU A 343 -151.09 -97.79 76.92
C GLU A 343 -151.82 -99.15 77.06
N LEU A 344 -151.70 -100.02 76.05
CA LEU A 344 -152.24 -101.40 76.11
C LEU A 344 -151.53 -102.28 77.14
N ARG A 345 -150.22 -102.11 77.33
CA ARG A 345 -149.45 -102.82 78.38
C ARG A 345 -149.85 -102.38 79.78
N HIS A 346 -150.10 -101.09 79.98
CA HIS A 346 -150.53 -100.57 81.27
C HIS A 346 -151.92 -101.10 81.67
N HIS A 347 -152.85 -101.19 80.71
CA HIS A 347 -154.18 -101.72 80.97
C HIS A 347 -154.19 -103.23 81.29
N LEU A 348 -153.29 -104.01 80.68
CA LEU A 348 -153.13 -105.44 81.00
C LEU A 348 -152.48 -105.69 82.37
N GLY A 349 -151.60 -104.80 82.83
CA GLY A 349 -151.06 -104.85 84.20
C GLY A 349 -152.14 -104.62 85.27
N GLN A 350 -153.07 -103.70 84.99
CA GLN A 350 -154.18 -103.38 85.91
C GLN A 350 -155.23 -104.51 86.04
N LEU A 351 -155.33 -105.39 85.04
CA LEU A 351 -156.19 -106.59 85.11
C LEU A 351 -155.66 -107.66 86.08
N LEU A 352 -154.37 -107.66 86.43
CA LEU A 352 -153.77 -108.74 87.23
C LEU A 352 -153.87 -108.52 88.74
N ASP A 353 -153.94 -107.27 89.22
CA ASP A 353 -153.94 -106.99 90.66
C ASP A 353 -155.35 -106.91 91.29
N THR A 354 -156.41 -106.84 90.49
CA THR A 354 -157.76 -106.51 90.98
C THR A 354 -158.66 -107.73 91.27
N THR A 355 -158.16 -108.97 91.22
CA THR A 355 -158.99 -110.18 91.37
C THR A 355 -158.68 -111.09 92.56
N ILE A 356 -157.89 -110.69 93.58
CA ILE A 356 -157.60 -111.60 94.71
C ILE A 356 -157.79 -110.93 96.08
N ASP A 357 -158.93 -111.29 96.67
CA ASP A 357 -159.41 -110.98 98.01
C ASP A 357 -158.87 -112.01 99.03
N PRO A 358 -158.46 -111.64 100.26
CA PRO A 358 -157.98 -112.59 101.25
C PRO A 358 -159.10 -112.97 102.24
N ALA A 359 -159.57 -114.21 102.15
CA ALA A 359 -159.95 -115.10 103.27
C ALA A 359 -161.12 -116.01 102.89
N THR A 360 -160.82 -117.20 102.37
CA THR A 360 -161.29 -118.46 102.95
C THR A 360 -160.55 -119.63 102.31
N ASP A 361 -160.24 -120.60 103.17
CA ASP A 361 -159.51 -121.83 102.90
C ASP A 361 -160.03 -122.58 101.66
N LEU A 362 -159.11 -123.19 100.92
CA LEU A 362 -159.07 -124.64 100.64
C LEU A 362 -158.18 -124.92 99.43
N THR A 363 -157.15 -125.74 99.69
CA THR A 363 -156.58 -126.75 98.78
C THR A 363 -155.96 -126.30 97.44
N THR A 364 -154.64 -126.42 97.41
CA THR A 364 -153.77 -126.88 96.31
C THR A 364 -153.71 -126.11 94.97
N ASP A 365 -152.52 -125.54 94.77
CA ASP A 365 -151.72 -125.61 93.53
C ASP A 365 -152.01 -124.61 92.38
N GLU A 366 -151.64 -123.33 92.57
CA GLU A 366 -151.56 -122.32 91.49
C GLU A 366 -150.26 -121.47 91.49
N GLY A 367 -149.21 -121.92 92.18
CA GLY A 367 -147.92 -121.21 92.27
C GLY A 367 -147.10 -121.05 90.97
N PRO A 368 -147.04 -122.03 90.04
CA PRO A 368 -146.08 -121.98 88.93
C PRO A 368 -146.53 -121.22 87.67
N LEU A 369 -147.81 -120.85 87.54
CA LEU A 369 -148.33 -120.10 86.38
C LEU A 369 -148.14 -118.58 86.50
N ARG A 370 -148.18 -118.04 87.73
CA ARG A 370 -148.09 -116.59 87.98
C ARG A 370 -146.68 -116.02 87.77
N GLN A 371 -145.64 -116.83 87.95
CA GLN A 371 -144.25 -116.38 87.77
C GLN A 371 -143.82 -116.34 86.29
N ARG A 372 -144.44 -117.16 85.43
CA ARG A 372 -144.16 -117.24 83.98
C ARG A 372 -144.75 -116.07 83.19
N LEU A 373 -145.90 -115.53 83.63
CA LEU A 373 -146.55 -114.38 83.00
C LEU A 373 -145.82 -113.06 83.29
N ARG A 374 -145.18 -112.90 84.44
CA ARG A 374 -144.39 -111.69 84.78
C ARG A 374 -143.12 -111.56 83.95
N THR A 375 -142.41 -112.66 83.71
CA THR A 375 -141.14 -112.66 82.94
C THR A 375 -141.30 -112.35 81.46
N LEU A 376 -142.46 -112.63 80.86
CA LEU A 376 -142.75 -112.31 79.45
C LEU A 376 -143.09 -110.83 79.24
N LEU A 377 -143.53 -110.12 80.28
CA LEU A 377 -143.84 -108.69 80.21
C LEU A 377 -142.60 -107.80 80.33
N ASP A 378 -141.59 -108.19 81.09
CA ASP A 378 -140.38 -107.38 81.32
C ASP A 378 -139.29 -107.51 80.22
N THR A 379 -139.34 -108.55 79.38
CA THR A 379 -138.27 -108.83 78.40
C THR A 379 -138.40 -108.11 77.06
N SER A 380 -139.38 -107.22 76.88
CA SER A 380 -139.74 -106.68 75.54
C SER A 380 -139.84 -105.15 75.41
N ALA A 381 -139.10 -104.37 76.21
CA ALA A 381 -139.07 -102.90 76.01
C ALA A 381 -137.77 -102.20 76.49
N ALA A 382 -136.66 -102.45 75.79
CA ALA A 382 -135.53 -101.52 75.65
C ALA A 382 -134.83 -101.84 74.31
N PRO A 383 -133.93 -100.99 73.79
CA PRO A 383 -134.08 -99.60 73.32
C PRO A 383 -133.46 -99.47 71.90
N SER A 384 -133.53 -98.31 71.23
CA SER A 384 -132.52 -97.98 70.19
C SER A 384 -132.57 -96.54 69.70
N GLY A 385 -131.72 -95.70 70.30
CA GLY A 385 -131.12 -94.56 69.62
C GLY A 385 -129.61 -94.77 69.55
N THR A 386 -129.03 -94.81 68.35
CA THR A 386 -127.58 -94.71 68.10
C THR A 386 -127.28 -94.44 66.62
N HIS A 387 -126.65 -93.29 66.34
CA HIS A 387 -125.70 -92.94 65.25
C HIS A 387 -125.87 -91.44 64.96
N LYS A 388 -125.06 -90.47 65.43
CA LYS A 388 -123.62 -90.32 65.72
C LYS A 388 -122.69 -90.48 64.50
N ARG A 389 -122.08 -89.33 64.16
CA ARG A 389 -120.71 -89.11 63.63
C ARG A 389 -120.37 -89.67 62.24
N THR A 390 -120.13 -88.75 61.30
CA THR A 390 -118.95 -88.66 60.40
C THR A 390 -119.23 -87.61 59.33
N LEU A 391 -118.67 -86.38 59.38
CA LEU A 391 -118.57 -85.44 58.23
C LEU A 391 -117.75 -84.18 58.60
N GLU A 392 -116.60 -84.34 59.25
CA GLU A 392 -115.73 -83.20 59.67
C GLU A 392 -114.28 -83.35 59.19
N GLN A 393 -114.02 -84.13 58.11
CA GLN A 393 -112.65 -84.53 57.76
C GLN A 393 -112.29 -84.48 56.25
N ALA A 394 -112.97 -83.66 55.43
CA ALA A 394 -112.71 -83.63 53.98
C ALA A 394 -112.56 -82.24 53.30
N ALA A 395 -112.44 -81.14 54.05
CA ALA A 395 -112.38 -79.79 53.45
C ALA A 395 -110.97 -79.14 53.40
N GLN A 396 -109.90 -79.82 53.84
CA GLN A 396 -108.57 -79.20 53.98
C GLN A 396 -107.61 -79.38 52.77
N ASP A 397 -107.94 -80.21 51.77
CA ASP A 397 -106.98 -80.66 50.73
C ASP A 397 -107.20 -80.12 49.29
N ARG A 398 -107.80 -78.94 49.09
CA ARG A 398 -107.94 -78.32 47.74
C ARG A 398 -107.43 -76.88 47.65
N SER A 399 -106.27 -76.62 48.24
CA SER A 399 -105.61 -75.30 48.25
C SER A 399 -104.13 -75.37 47.85
N VAL A 400 -103.77 -76.06 46.76
CA VAL A 400 -102.57 -75.75 45.95
C VAL A 400 -102.79 -76.27 44.53
N GLY A 401 -102.75 -75.35 43.56
CA GLY A 401 -102.78 -75.60 42.12
C GLY A 401 -102.61 -74.29 41.38
#